data_AF-A0A562CFX4-F1
#
_entry.id   AF-A0A562CFX4-F1
#
_cell.length_a   1.000
_cell.length_b   1.000
_cell.length_c   1.000
_cell.angle_alpha   90.00
_cell.angle_beta   90.00
_cell.angle_gamma   90.00
#
_symmetry.space_group_name_H-M   'P 1'
#
loop_
_entity.id
_entity.type
_entity.pdbx_description
1 polymer ?
#
loop_
_entity_poly.entity_id
_entity_poly.type
_entity_poly.pdbx_seq_one_letter_code
_entity_poly.pdbx_strand_id
1 'polypeptide(L)'
;MRRTIDRLQAARRGDRGFTLIELLIVIVILGILAAVVVFSVRGITDRGDVSACKSNVKTAEVAVEAYYAKEGSNPADLATLVDDYLKSDPSANTVDEKQRVAYDNTTGAVTPVTANCGE
;
A
#
# COMPACT_ATOMS: atom_id res chain seq x y z
N MET A 1 22.65 63.29 17.02
CA MET A 1 21.34 62.59 16.96
C MET A 1 20.87 62.15 15.58
N ARG A 2 21.47 62.55 14.45
CA ARG A 2 21.00 62.10 13.11
C ARG A 2 21.44 60.69 12.70
N ARG A 3 22.53 60.15 13.26
CA ARG A 3 23.12 58.86 12.85
C ARG A 3 22.34 57.61 13.29
N THR A 4 21.39 57.72 14.23
CA THR A 4 20.59 56.58 14.70
C THR A 4 19.39 56.28 13.80
N ILE A 5 18.86 57.29 13.09
CA ILE A 5 17.70 57.14 12.20
C ILE A 5 18.09 56.45 10.89
N ASP A 6 19.29 56.70 10.37
CA ASP A 6 19.80 56.08 9.13
C ASP A 6 19.91 54.54 9.23
N ARG A 7 20.19 54.02 10.43
CA ARG A 7 20.28 52.56 10.68
C ARG A 7 18.93 51.85 10.64
N LEU A 8 17.84 52.55 10.99
CA LEU A 8 16.48 51.99 10.95
C LEU A 8 15.92 51.96 9.51
N GLN A 9 16.31 52.90 8.66
CA GLN A 9 15.92 52.92 7.25
C GLN A 9 16.67 51.88 6.41
N ALA A 10 17.91 51.52 6.76
CA ALA A 10 18.66 50.45 6.11
C ALA A 10 18.05 49.06 6.35
N ALA A 11 17.51 48.81 7.55
CA ALA A 11 16.87 47.54 7.91
C ALA A 11 15.58 47.25 7.11
N ARG A 12 14.80 48.29 6.76
CA ARG A 12 13.54 48.14 6.00
C ARG A 12 13.70 48.00 4.49
N ARG A 13 14.91 48.19 3.94
CA ARG A 13 15.19 47.99 2.51
C ARG A 13 15.45 46.53 2.14
N GLY A 14 15.54 45.63 3.12
CA GLY A 14 15.76 44.19 2.93
C GLY A 14 14.49 43.34 2.80
N ASP A 15 13.35 43.84 3.28
CA ASP A 15 12.09 43.08 3.30
C ASP A 15 11.36 43.22 1.95
N ARG A 16 11.84 42.49 0.93
CA ARG A 16 11.10 42.26 -0.30
C ARG A 16 9.99 41.24 -0.01
N GLY A 17 8.75 41.71 0.07
CA GLY A 17 7.58 40.84 0.21
C GLY A 17 7.37 39.96 -1.03
N PHE A 18 6.82 38.77 -0.83
CA PHE A 18 6.38 37.88 -1.91
C PHE A 18 5.35 38.58 -2.79
N THR A 19 5.50 38.48 -4.10
CA THR A 19 4.49 39.00 -5.03
C THR A 19 3.28 38.07 -5.06
N LEU A 20 2.07 38.63 -5.22
CA LEU A 20 0.85 37.83 -5.39
C LEU A 20 0.94 36.88 -6.60
N ILE A 21 1.66 37.29 -7.64
CA ILE A 21 1.87 36.48 -8.84
C ILE A 21 2.80 35.29 -8.59
N GLU A 22 3.83 35.43 -7.74
CA GLU A 22 4.68 34.31 -7.32
C GLU A 22 3.88 33.26 -6.57
N LEU A 23 2.96 33.67 -5.70
CA LEU A 23 2.14 32.71 -4.97
C LEU A 23 1.08 32.06 -5.89
N LEU A 24 0.52 32.83 -6.83
CA LEU A 24 -0.44 32.32 -7.81
C LEU A 24 0.14 31.24 -8.72
N ILE A 25 1.34 31.46 -9.29
CA ILE A 25 1.95 30.45 -10.16
C ILE A 25 2.31 29.17 -9.40
N VAL A 26 2.71 29.28 -8.12
CA VAL A 26 3.01 28.12 -7.28
C VAL A 26 1.79 27.26 -7.06
N ILE A 27 0.64 27.83 -6.68
CA ILE A 27 -0.58 27.03 -6.46
C ILE A 27 -1.10 26.41 -7.76
N VAL A 28 -0.92 27.08 -8.90
CA VAL A 28 -1.26 26.54 -10.22
C VAL A 28 -0.40 25.31 -10.54
N ILE A 29 0.92 25.40 -10.35
CA ILE A 29 1.83 24.27 -10.57
C ILE A 29 1.50 23.13 -9.60
N LEU A 30 1.29 23.42 -8.30
CA LEU A 30 0.90 22.41 -7.31
C LEU A 30 -0.43 21.72 -7.66
N GLY A 31 -1.41 22.47 -8.18
CA GLY A 31 -2.69 21.90 -8.64
C GLY A 31 -2.53 20.94 -9.81
N ILE A 32 -1.70 21.30 -10.80
CA ILE A 32 -1.41 20.43 -11.96
C ILE A 32 -0.69 19.16 -11.50
N LEU A 33 0.34 19.28 -10.66
CA LEU A 33 1.09 18.13 -10.15
C LEU A 33 0.20 17.19 -9.32
N ALA A 34 -0.64 17.73 -8.44
CA ALA A 34 -1.55 16.94 -7.64
C ALA A 34 -2.55 16.14 -8.49
N ALA A 35 -3.11 16.76 -9.55
CA ALA A 35 -4.03 16.08 -10.45
C ALA A 35 -3.39 14.87 -11.15
N VAL A 36 -2.17 15.02 -11.68
CA VAL A 36 -1.43 13.92 -12.35
C VAL A 36 -1.13 12.79 -11.37
N VAL A 37 -0.69 13.10 -10.15
CA VAL A 37 -0.36 12.10 -9.13
C VAL A 37 -1.57 11.24 -8.77
N VAL A 38 -2.77 11.82 -8.62
CA VAL A 38 -3.99 11.06 -8.30
C VAL A 38 -4.29 10.02 -9.37
N PHE A 39 -4.20 10.36 -10.67
CA PHE A 39 -4.42 9.40 -11.74
C PHE A 39 -3.31 8.34 -11.82
N SER A 40 -2.07 8.72 -11.51
CA SER A 40 -0.92 7.81 -11.56
C SER A 40 -0.94 6.73 -10.47
N VAL A 41 -1.49 7.00 -9.28
CA VAL A 41 -1.43 6.07 -8.14
C VAL A 41 -2.52 5.00 -8.18
N ARG A 42 -3.69 5.28 -8.77
CA ARG A 42 -4.82 4.33 -8.80
C ARG A 42 -4.48 2.97 -9.41
N GLY A 43 -3.66 2.92 -10.46
CA GLY A 43 -3.27 1.65 -11.09
C GLY A 43 -2.17 0.88 -10.35
N ILE A 44 -1.46 1.51 -9.40
CA ILE A 44 -0.39 0.85 -8.63
C ILE A 44 -0.99 -0.01 -7.52
N THR A 45 -2.04 0.48 -6.86
CA THR A 45 -2.71 -0.25 -5.78
C THR A 45 -3.33 -1.55 -6.29
N ASP A 46 -4.06 -1.49 -7.41
CA ASP A 46 -4.70 -2.69 -7.99
C ASP A 46 -3.69 -3.76 -8.38
N ARG A 47 -2.55 -3.37 -8.98
CA ARG A 47 -1.45 -4.32 -9.28
C ARG A 47 -0.80 -4.89 -8.03
N GLY A 48 -0.69 -4.07 -6.98
CA GLY A 48 -0.21 -4.50 -5.67
C GLY A 48 -1.09 -5.59 -5.08
N ASP A 49 -2.41 -5.40 -5.15
CA ASP A 49 -3.39 -6.37 -4.64
C ASP A 49 -3.35 -7.69 -5.41
N VAL A 50 -3.30 -7.64 -6.73
CA VAL A 50 -3.17 -8.84 -7.59
C VAL A 50 -1.88 -9.61 -7.27
N SER A 51 -0.77 -8.89 -7.11
CA SER A 51 0.53 -9.49 -6.75
C SER A 51 0.50 -10.13 -5.35
N ALA A 52 -0.08 -9.42 -4.37
CA ALA A 52 -0.22 -9.91 -3.00
C ALA A 52 -1.12 -11.15 -2.93
N CYS A 53 -2.26 -11.15 -3.62
CA CYS A 53 -3.14 -12.31 -3.70
C CYS A 53 -2.45 -13.53 -4.33
N LYS A 54 -1.77 -13.36 -5.47
CA LYS A 54 -1.00 -14.44 -6.12
C LYS A 54 0.08 -15.00 -5.18
N SER A 55 0.76 -14.13 -4.45
CA SER A 55 1.74 -14.51 -3.43
C SER A 55 1.10 -15.28 -2.27
N ASN A 56 -0.05 -14.83 -1.77
CA ASN A 56 -0.76 -15.47 -0.67
C ASN A 56 -1.26 -16.86 -1.04
N VAL A 57 -1.88 -17.02 -2.23
CA VAL A 57 -2.29 -18.32 -2.76
C VAL A 57 -1.09 -19.24 -2.79
N LYS A 58 0.03 -18.80 -3.39
CA LYS A 58 1.20 -19.68 -3.53
C LYS A 58 1.82 -20.05 -2.18
N THR A 59 1.86 -19.11 -1.26
CA THR A 59 2.41 -19.35 0.09
C THR A 59 1.56 -20.34 0.87
N ALA A 60 0.23 -20.20 0.80
CA ALA A 60 -0.69 -21.13 1.44
C ALA A 60 -0.67 -22.52 0.79
N GLU A 61 -0.59 -22.62 -0.55
CA GLU A 61 -0.42 -23.90 -1.25
C GLU A 61 0.81 -24.65 -0.74
N VAL A 62 1.97 -23.98 -0.73
CA VAL A 62 3.22 -24.59 -0.28
C VAL A 62 3.14 -25.03 1.18
N ALA A 63 2.47 -24.25 2.04
CA ALA A 63 2.28 -24.60 3.44
C ALA A 63 1.38 -25.83 3.60
N VAL A 64 0.28 -25.91 2.86
CA VAL A 64 -0.63 -27.07 2.85
C VAL A 64 0.08 -28.32 2.34
N GLU A 65 0.82 -28.21 1.23
CA GLU A 65 1.62 -29.32 0.68
C GLU A 65 2.68 -29.80 1.68
N ALA A 66 3.37 -28.88 2.37
CA ALA A 66 4.36 -29.21 3.39
C ALA A 66 3.74 -29.92 4.59
N TYR A 67 2.57 -29.46 5.05
CA TYR A 67 1.82 -30.13 6.12
C TYR A 67 1.40 -31.54 5.69
N TYR A 68 0.82 -31.67 4.48
CA TYR A 68 0.40 -32.96 3.95
C TYR A 68 1.56 -33.95 3.82
N ALA A 69 2.74 -33.47 3.39
CA ALA A 69 3.94 -34.30 3.28
C ALA A 69 4.42 -34.85 4.63
N LYS A 70 4.14 -34.15 5.74
CA LYS A 70 4.54 -34.56 7.09
C LYS A 70 3.49 -35.41 7.79
N GLU A 71 2.23 -34.98 7.76
CA GLU A 71 1.13 -35.57 8.54
C GLU A 71 0.28 -36.56 7.73
N GLY A 72 0.47 -36.62 6.41
CA GLY A 72 -0.25 -37.54 5.51
C GLY A 72 -1.74 -37.21 5.32
N SER A 73 -2.18 -36.05 5.80
CA SER A 73 -3.56 -35.56 5.67
C SER A 73 -3.58 -34.05 5.48
N ASN A 74 -4.66 -33.54 4.88
CA ASN A 74 -4.84 -32.11 4.70
C ASN A 74 -5.13 -31.44 6.06
N PRO A 75 -4.62 -30.22 6.31
CA PRO A 75 -4.96 -29.47 7.51
C PRO A 75 -6.45 -29.13 7.56
N ALA A 76 -7.01 -28.97 8.76
CA ALA A 76 -8.43 -28.68 8.93
C ALA A 76 -8.79 -27.26 8.44
N ASP A 77 -7.87 -26.31 8.62
CA ASP A 77 -7.97 -24.91 8.24
C ASP A 77 -6.57 -24.29 8.14
N LEU A 78 -6.45 -23.12 7.49
CA LEU A 78 -5.16 -22.43 7.35
C LEU A 78 -4.63 -21.85 8.66
N ALA A 79 -5.48 -21.63 9.67
CA ALA A 79 -5.04 -21.12 10.96
C ALA A 79 -4.19 -22.17 11.71
N THR A 80 -4.44 -23.47 11.53
CA THR A 80 -3.61 -24.55 12.08
C THR A 80 -2.18 -24.57 11.55
N LEU A 81 -1.91 -23.94 10.40
CA LEU A 81 -0.57 -23.88 9.81
C LEU A 81 0.24 -22.68 10.31
N VAL A 82 -0.40 -21.75 11.03
CA VAL A 82 0.29 -20.57 11.55
C VAL A 82 1.35 -21.00 12.57
N ASP A 83 2.43 -20.23 12.65
CA ASP A 83 3.66 -20.45 13.43
C ASP A 83 4.60 -21.51 12.84
N ASP A 84 4.09 -22.67 12.42
CA ASP A 84 4.91 -23.77 11.90
C ASP A 84 5.22 -23.63 10.40
N TYR A 85 4.22 -23.29 9.59
CA TYR A 85 4.34 -23.22 8.12
C TYR A 85 3.97 -21.84 7.57
N LEU A 86 3.09 -21.11 8.24
CA LEU A 86 2.64 -19.77 7.85
C LEU A 86 2.97 -18.74 8.94
N LYS A 87 3.25 -17.50 8.52
CA LYS A 87 3.43 -16.37 9.45
C LYS A 87 2.11 -15.72 9.86
N SER A 88 1.07 -15.88 9.06
CA SER A 88 -0.26 -15.34 9.28
C SER A 88 -1.22 -16.09 8.38
N ASP A 89 -2.48 -16.23 8.80
CA ASP A 89 -3.53 -16.86 8.01
C ASP A 89 -4.02 -15.91 6.89
N PRO A 90 -3.76 -16.22 5.60
CA PRO A 90 -4.18 -15.39 4.48
C PRO A 90 -5.70 -15.44 4.21
N SER A 91 -6.44 -16.40 4.77
CA SER A 91 -7.91 -16.46 4.65
C SER A 91 -8.62 -15.47 5.58
N ALA A 92 -7.96 -15.12 6.70
CA ALA A 92 -8.43 -14.19 7.72
C ALA A 92 -8.04 -12.73 7.45
N ASN A 93 -7.47 -12.40 6.28
CA ASN A 93 -7.12 -11.02 5.93
C ASN A 93 -8.39 -10.14 5.90
N THR A 94 -8.45 -9.15 6.80
CA THR A 94 -9.56 -8.18 6.92
C THR A 94 -9.26 -6.83 6.28
N VAL A 95 -8.02 -6.61 5.82
CA VAL A 95 -7.57 -5.31 5.30
C VAL A 95 -7.95 -5.14 3.83
N ASP A 96 -7.96 -6.22 3.04
CA ASP A 96 -8.48 -6.18 1.67
C ASP A 96 -9.02 -7.57 1.25
N GLU A 97 -10.30 -7.62 0.86
CA GLU A 97 -10.94 -8.85 0.40
C GLU A 97 -10.29 -9.42 -0.86
N LYS A 98 -9.72 -8.57 -1.73
CA LYS A 98 -9.03 -8.99 -2.96
C LYS A 98 -7.78 -9.84 -2.69
N GLN A 99 -7.20 -9.71 -1.50
CA GLN A 99 -5.97 -10.40 -1.10
C GLN A 99 -6.24 -11.73 -0.37
N ARG A 100 -7.51 -12.05 -0.11
CA ARG A 100 -7.92 -13.24 0.65
C ARG A 100 -7.87 -14.50 -0.20
N VAL A 101 -7.55 -15.60 0.47
CA VAL A 101 -7.58 -16.94 -0.11
C VAL A 101 -8.68 -17.79 0.53
N ALA A 102 -9.30 -18.64 -0.27
CA ALA A 102 -10.15 -19.72 0.17
C ALA A 102 -9.32 -21.01 0.24
N TYR A 103 -9.66 -21.86 1.21
CA TYR A 103 -9.03 -23.14 1.42
C TYR A 103 -10.10 -24.23 1.55
N ASP A 104 -9.91 -25.33 0.83
CA ASP A 104 -10.74 -26.53 0.91
C ASP A 104 -9.96 -27.67 1.56
N ASN A 105 -10.34 -28.06 2.77
CA ASN A 105 -9.68 -29.12 3.53
C ASN A 105 -9.92 -30.53 2.98
N THR A 106 -10.91 -30.73 2.12
CA THR A 106 -11.18 -32.03 1.51
C THR A 106 -10.24 -32.31 0.35
N THR A 107 -9.95 -31.29 -0.47
CA THR A 107 -9.09 -31.39 -1.64
C THR A 107 -7.67 -30.89 -1.39
N GLY A 108 -7.45 -30.09 -0.35
CA GLY A 108 -6.20 -29.35 -0.13
C GLY A 108 -6.05 -28.14 -1.06
N ALA A 109 -7.08 -27.81 -1.84
CA ALA A 109 -7.00 -26.72 -2.81
C ALA A 109 -7.00 -25.36 -2.11
N VAL A 110 -6.10 -24.48 -2.57
CA VAL A 110 -6.07 -23.07 -2.20
C VAL A 110 -6.44 -22.26 -3.43
N THR A 111 -7.45 -21.39 -3.32
CA THR A 111 -7.92 -20.57 -4.44
C THR A 111 -8.08 -19.12 -3.99
N PRO A 112 -7.96 -18.15 -4.91
CA PRO A 112 -8.30 -16.77 -4.58
C PRO A 112 -9.82 -16.64 -4.37
N VAL A 113 -10.24 -15.84 -3.38
CA VAL A 113 -11.68 -15.60 -3.11
C VAL A 113 -12.34 -14.86 -4.26
N THR A 114 -11.63 -13.88 -4.84
CA THR A 114 -12.03 -13.16 -6.05
C THR A 114 -11.41 -13.82 -7.28
N ALA A 115 -12.18 -13.95 -8.36
CA ALA A 115 -11.69 -14.49 -9.63
C ALA A 115 -10.40 -13.77 -10.06
N ASN A 116 -9.37 -14.55 -10.43
CA ASN A 116 -8.06 -14.05 -10.86
C ASN A 116 -7.43 -12.99 -9.94
N CYS A 117 -7.68 -13.04 -8.63
CA CYS A 117 -7.19 -12.02 -7.69
C CYS A 117 -7.70 -10.59 -7.96
N GLY A 118 -8.89 -10.46 -8.57
CA GLY A 118 -9.53 -9.17 -8.83
C GLY A 118 -9.20 -8.54 -10.19
N GLU A 119 -8.64 -9.31 -11.13
CA GLU A 119 -8.47 -8.91 -12.55
C GLU A 119 -9.78 -8.96 -13.35
#